data_AF-A0A2P5F2L0-F1
#
_entry.id   AF-A0A2P5F2L0-F1
#
_cell.length_a   1.000
_cell.length_b   1.000
_cell.length_c   1.000
_cell.angle_alpha   90.00
_cell.angle_beta   90.00
_cell.angle_gamma   90.00
#
_symmetry.space_group_name_H-M   'P 1'
#
loop_
_entity.id
_entity.type
_entity.pdbx_description
1 polymer ?
#
loop_
_entity_poly.entity_id
_entity_poly.type
_entity_poly.pdbx_seq_one_letter_code
_entity_poly.pdbx_strand_id
1 'polypeptide(L)'
;MYCFIAVIDDYDYVFSENGLVAHKDGKLIGTQSLKSFLGEEKLKEFINFTLHYIADLDIPIKRGTFIEFRSGMINVSPIGRNCSQEERDEFERYDKVQNIRPKMVSVLREKFAHLNLTFSIGGQISFDVFPQGWDKTYCLRYLDDYPEIHFFGDKTYKGGNDHEIYESERTVGHTALKIQLSSVKLFSWHNPEIELPCWFELPCWFSNTFDL
;
A
#
# COMPACT_ATOMS: atom_id res chain seq x y z
N MET A 1 22.16 10.79 -1.28
CA MET A 1 22.76 9.44 -1.34
C MET A 1 23.37 9.00 0.00
N TYR A 2 22.86 9.44 1.17
CA TYR A 2 23.38 9.07 2.49
C TYR A 2 22.32 8.60 3.50
N CYS A 3 21.02 8.65 3.16
CA CYS A 3 19.94 8.29 4.10
C CYS A 3 19.53 6.80 4.01
N PHE A 4 19.78 6.14 2.88
CA PHE A 4 19.26 4.78 2.61
C PHE A 4 20.04 3.67 3.33
N ILE A 5 21.29 3.90 3.73
CA ILE A 5 22.14 2.88 4.34
C ILE A 5 21.77 2.67 5.82
N ALA A 6 21.42 3.73 6.55
CA ALA A 6 21.22 3.65 8.00
C ALA A 6 20.06 2.74 8.42
N VAL A 7 18.95 2.75 7.69
CA VAL A 7 17.72 2.04 8.11
C VAL A 7 17.80 0.53 7.88
N ILE A 8 18.64 0.05 6.96
CA ILE A 8 18.74 -1.39 6.68
C ILE A 8 19.64 -2.10 7.70
N ASP A 9 20.58 -1.38 8.29
CA ASP A 9 21.54 -1.92 9.26
C ASP A 9 21.07 -1.82 10.72
N ASP A 10 20.04 -1.00 10.99
CA ASP A 10 19.52 -0.75 12.33
C ASP A 10 18.50 -1.82 12.82
N TYR A 11 18.04 -2.70 11.91
CA TYR A 11 16.89 -3.59 12.10
C TYR A 11 17.18 -4.99 11.54
N ASP A 12 16.73 -6.03 12.24
CA ASP A 12 16.94 -7.42 11.78
C ASP A 12 16.19 -7.70 10.47
N TYR A 13 15.01 -7.11 10.29
CA TYR A 13 14.21 -7.17 9.07
C TYR A 13 13.77 -5.78 8.63
N VAL A 14 13.80 -5.54 7.32
CA VAL A 14 13.20 -4.34 6.72
C VAL A 14 12.28 -4.78 5.59
N PHE A 15 10.99 -4.52 5.76
CA PHE A 15 9.95 -4.83 4.79
C PHE A 15 9.47 -3.55 4.12
N SER A 16 9.79 -3.39 2.84
CA SER A 16 9.27 -2.33 2.00
C SER A 16 8.12 -2.87 1.14
N GLU A 17 7.16 -2.01 0.80
CA GLU A 17 6.01 -2.37 -0.04
C GLU A 17 5.28 -3.64 0.44
N ASN A 18 4.91 -3.65 1.72
CA ASN A 18 4.21 -4.75 2.41
C ASN A 18 5.05 -6.03 2.55
N GLY A 19 6.36 -5.95 2.31
CA GLY A 19 7.26 -7.10 2.30
C GLY A 19 7.46 -7.68 0.89
N LEU A 20 6.95 -7.03 -0.15
CA LEU A 20 7.31 -7.36 -1.53
C LEU A 20 8.80 -7.17 -1.76
N VAL A 21 9.44 -6.24 -1.05
CA VAL A 21 10.90 -6.17 -0.94
C VAL A 21 11.26 -6.38 0.53
N ALA A 22 11.96 -7.48 0.81
CA ALA A 22 12.31 -7.90 2.16
C ALA A 22 13.82 -8.00 2.32
N HIS A 23 14.35 -7.36 3.36
CA HIS A 23 15.74 -7.49 3.79
C HIS A 23 15.81 -8.16 5.16
N LYS A 24 16.85 -8.97 5.37
CA LYS A 24 17.22 -9.54 6.66
C LYS A 24 18.73 -9.38 6.87
N ASP A 25 19.15 -8.86 8.02
CA ASP A 25 20.56 -8.61 8.35
C ASP A 25 21.28 -7.82 7.24
N GLY A 26 20.62 -6.77 6.76
CA GLY A 26 21.11 -5.93 5.67
C GLY A 26 21.05 -6.54 4.25
N LYS A 27 20.62 -7.79 4.10
CA LYS A 27 20.64 -8.53 2.83
C LYS A 27 19.25 -8.73 2.27
N LEU A 28 19.10 -8.53 0.96
CA LEU A 28 17.84 -8.82 0.26
C LEU A 28 17.51 -10.32 0.31
N ILE A 29 16.36 -10.67 0.88
CA ILE A 29 15.86 -12.04 1.01
C ILE A 29 14.63 -12.33 0.14
N GLY A 30 13.96 -11.28 -0.35
CA GLY A 30 12.79 -11.44 -1.21
C GLY A 30 12.51 -10.19 -2.02
N THR A 31 12.21 -10.37 -3.31
CA THR A 31 11.63 -9.33 -4.16
C THR A 31 10.49 -9.92 -4.98
N GLN A 32 9.37 -9.22 -5.05
CA GLN A 32 8.23 -9.59 -5.88
C GLN A 32 7.67 -8.33 -6.54
N SER A 33 7.23 -8.46 -7.79
CA SER A 33 6.61 -7.37 -8.53
C SER A 33 5.26 -7.80 -9.08
N LEU A 34 4.36 -6.84 -9.26
CA LEU A 34 3.05 -7.10 -9.86
C LEU A 34 3.21 -7.73 -11.25
N LYS A 35 4.23 -7.28 -11.99
CA LYS A 35 4.60 -7.80 -13.31
C LYS A 35 4.92 -9.29 -13.28
N SER A 36 5.81 -9.71 -12.38
CA SER A 36 6.19 -11.13 -12.25
C SER A 36 5.05 -12.00 -11.72
N PHE A 37 4.16 -11.44 -10.89
CA PHE A 37 3.03 -12.18 -10.32
C PHE A 37 1.86 -12.37 -11.30
N LEU A 38 1.40 -11.31 -11.95
CA LEU A 38 0.26 -11.38 -12.88
C LEU A 38 0.67 -11.81 -14.29
N GLY A 39 1.85 -11.40 -14.75
CA GLY A 39 2.28 -11.58 -16.13
C GLY A 39 1.68 -10.54 -17.09
N GLU A 40 2.39 -10.32 -18.20
CA GLU A 40 2.09 -9.24 -19.17
C GLU A 40 0.70 -9.35 -19.81
N GLU A 41 0.23 -10.56 -20.13
CA GLU A 41 -1.06 -10.71 -20.82
C GLU A 41 -2.23 -10.21 -19.96
N LYS A 42 -2.26 -10.59 -18.68
CA LYS A 42 -3.30 -10.17 -17.73
C LYS A 42 -3.20 -8.68 -17.41
N LEU A 43 -1.98 -8.15 -17.31
CA LEU A 43 -1.74 -6.71 -17.10
C LEU A 43 -2.22 -5.88 -18.28
N LYS A 44 -1.87 -6.29 -19.49
CA LYS A 44 -2.32 -5.65 -20.73
C LYS A 44 -3.85 -5.66 -20.84
N GLU A 45 -4.49 -6.78 -20.51
CA GLU A 45 -5.96 -6.87 -20.46
C GLU A 45 -6.56 -5.87 -19.45
N PHE A 46 -6.02 -5.85 -18.23
CA PHE A 46 -6.45 -4.94 -17.17
C PHE A 46 -6.29 -3.46 -17.56
N ILE A 47 -5.10 -3.11 -18.06
CA ILE A 47 -4.76 -1.74 -18.47
C ILE A 47 -5.64 -1.29 -19.63
N ASN A 48 -5.78 -2.10 -20.68
CA ASN A 48 -6.59 -1.74 -21.84
C ASN A 48 -8.04 -1.48 -21.45
N PHE A 49 -8.65 -2.37 -20.66
CA PHE A 49 -10.02 -2.16 -20.21
C PHE A 49 -10.16 -0.90 -19.35
N THR A 50 -9.21 -0.68 -18.43
CA THR A 50 -9.22 0.49 -17.55
C THR A 50 -9.09 1.79 -18.35
N LEU A 51 -8.20 1.83 -19.36
CA LEU A 51 -8.04 2.98 -20.24
C LEU A 51 -9.30 3.25 -21.07
N HIS A 52 -9.95 2.22 -21.63
CA HIS A 52 -11.22 2.39 -22.33
C HIS A 52 -12.31 2.93 -21.41
N TYR A 53 -12.45 2.36 -20.20
CA TYR A 53 -13.40 2.84 -19.21
C TYR A 53 -13.16 4.32 -18.87
N ILE A 54 -11.91 4.71 -18.62
CA ILE A 54 -11.55 6.10 -18.33
C ILE A 54 -11.80 7.01 -19.53
N ALA A 55 -11.57 6.55 -20.76
CA ALA A 55 -11.84 7.34 -21.95
C ALA A 55 -13.33 7.73 -22.04
N ASP A 56 -14.22 6.79 -21.74
CA ASP A 56 -15.68 6.96 -21.82
C ASP A 56 -16.30 7.63 -20.58
N LEU A 57 -15.55 7.82 -19.49
CA LEU A 57 -16.05 8.51 -18.30
C LEU A 57 -16.41 9.98 -18.60
N ASP A 58 -17.66 10.35 -18.34
CA ASP A 58 -18.08 11.75 -18.38
C ASP A 58 -17.82 12.43 -17.03
N ILE A 59 -16.67 13.10 -16.92
CA ILE A 59 -16.28 13.88 -15.73
C ILE A 59 -15.78 15.26 -16.17
N PRO A 60 -15.93 16.31 -15.31
CA PRO A 60 -15.65 17.68 -15.72
C PRO A 60 -14.21 17.92 -16.19
N ILE A 61 -13.25 17.23 -15.57
CA ILE A 61 -11.82 17.43 -15.80
C ILE A 61 -11.12 16.08 -15.94
N LYS A 62 -10.28 15.98 -16.98
CA LYS A 62 -9.27 14.93 -17.16
C LYS A 62 -7.91 15.59 -17.42
N ARG A 63 -6.85 15.00 -16.88
CA ARG A 63 -5.46 15.44 -17.03
C ARG A 63 -4.63 14.30 -17.63
N GLY A 64 -3.62 13.84 -16.91
CA GLY A 64 -2.73 12.75 -17.34
C GLY A 64 -2.31 11.89 -16.15
N THR A 65 -1.61 10.79 -16.44
CA THR A 65 -1.25 9.77 -15.45
C THR A 65 -2.50 9.15 -14.81
N PHE A 66 -3.36 8.58 -15.66
CA PHE A 66 -4.58 7.88 -15.26
C PHE A 66 -4.31 6.51 -14.65
N ILE A 67 -3.23 5.87 -15.11
CA ILE A 67 -2.74 4.59 -14.61
C ILE A 67 -1.26 4.81 -14.31
N GLU A 68 -0.88 4.61 -13.06
CA GLU A 68 0.50 4.66 -12.60
C GLU A 68 0.91 3.26 -12.14
N PHE A 69 1.89 2.67 -12.82
CA PHE A 69 2.39 1.35 -12.50
C PHE A 69 3.50 1.48 -11.45
N ARG A 70 3.32 0.81 -10.32
CA ARG A 70 4.31 0.72 -9.23
C ARG A 70 4.80 -0.73 -9.10
N SER A 71 5.80 -0.95 -8.25
CA SER A 71 6.37 -2.29 -8.07
C SER A 71 5.32 -3.30 -7.60
N GLY A 72 4.56 -2.94 -6.54
CA GLY A 72 3.56 -3.82 -5.94
C GLY A 72 2.11 -3.64 -6.40
N MET A 73 1.80 -2.58 -7.15
CA MET A 73 0.41 -2.19 -7.39
C MET A 73 0.26 -1.31 -8.63
N ILE A 74 -0.98 -1.12 -9.06
CA ILE A 74 -1.38 -0.10 -10.03
C ILE A 74 -2.24 0.92 -9.32
N ASN A 75 -1.86 2.20 -9.38
CA ASN A 75 -2.73 3.29 -8.95
C ASN A 75 -3.56 3.77 -10.14
N VAL A 76 -4.89 3.83 -9.97
CA VAL A 76 -5.83 4.27 -11.01
C VAL A 76 -6.50 5.57 -10.56
N SER A 77 -6.42 6.61 -11.39
CA SER A 77 -7.00 7.93 -11.14
C SER A 77 -7.90 8.33 -12.32
N PRO A 78 -9.24 8.46 -12.14
CA PRO A 78 -10.14 8.87 -13.22
C PRO A 78 -9.86 10.27 -13.77
N ILE A 79 -9.54 11.23 -12.88
CA ILE A 79 -9.14 12.59 -13.26
C ILE A 79 -7.70 12.64 -13.79
N GLY A 80 -6.84 11.70 -13.40
CA GLY A 80 -5.40 11.68 -13.66
C GLY A 80 -4.60 12.38 -12.56
N ARG A 81 -3.43 11.83 -12.20
CA ARG A 81 -2.60 12.35 -11.08
C ARG A 81 -1.96 13.71 -11.35
N ASN A 82 -1.82 14.10 -12.62
CA ASN A 82 -1.23 15.39 -13.01
C ASN A 82 -2.24 16.56 -12.89
N CYS A 83 -3.17 16.51 -11.94
CA CYS A 83 -4.11 17.58 -11.61
C CYS A 83 -3.58 18.47 -10.48
N SER A 84 -4.04 19.72 -10.44
CA SER A 84 -3.72 20.67 -9.35
C SER A 84 -4.40 20.28 -8.03
N GLN A 85 -4.02 20.90 -6.92
CA GLN A 85 -4.69 20.63 -5.64
C GLN A 85 -6.16 21.07 -5.66
N GLU A 86 -6.46 22.20 -6.28
CA GLU A 86 -7.84 22.68 -6.44
C GLU A 86 -8.69 21.67 -7.24
N GLU A 87 -8.13 21.12 -8.31
CA GLU A 87 -8.77 20.08 -9.12
C GLU A 87 -8.98 18.77 -8.34
N ARG A 88 -8.05 18.42 -7.43
CA ARG A 88 -8.21 17.27 -6.52
C ARG A 88 -9.39 17.47 -5.58
N ASP A 89 -9.50 18.64 -4.96
CA ASP A 89 -10.57 18.97 -4.02
C ASP A 89 -11.95 19.04 -4.72
N GLU A 90 -11.98 19.53 -5.96
CA GLU A 90 -13.17 19.51 -6.81
C GLU A 90 -13.57 18.10 -7.21
N PHE A 91 -12.62 17.27 -7.65
CA PHE A 91 -12.90 15.88 -8.00
C PHE A 91 -13.36 15.08 -6.79
N GLU A 92 -12.77 15.27 -5.61
CA GLU A 92 -13.20 14.57 -4.40
C GLU A 92 -14.66 14.90 -4.04
N ARG A 93 -15.04 16.18 -4.11
CA ARG A 93 -16.43 16.62 -3.88
C ARG A 93 -17.37 16.04 -4.93
N TYR A 94 -16.97 16.06 -6.20
CA TYR A 94 -17.75 15.50 -7.30
C TYR A 94 -17.93 13.98 -7.15
N ASP A 95 -16.85 13.26 -6.84
CA ASP A 95 -16.83 11.81 -6.64
C ASP A 95 -17.70 11.37 -5.47
N LYS A 96 -17.73 12.13 -4.36
CA LYS A 96 -18.61 11.84 -3.21
C LYS A 96 -20.10 11.87 -3.58
N VAL A 97 -20.49 12.71 -4.55
CA VAL A 97 -21.89 12.83 -4.99
C VAL A 97 -22.18 11.83 -6.11
N GLN A 98 -21.30 11.73 -7.09
CA GLN A 98 -21.53 10.93 -8.31
C GLN A 98 -21.06 9.48 -8.19
N ASN A 99 -20.28 9.17 -7.15
CA ASN A 99 -19.68 7.86 -6.87
C ASN A 99 -18.86 7.32 -8.05
N ILE A 100 -17.99 8.14 -8.65
CA ILE A 100 -17.20 7.78 -9.84
C ILE A 100 -16.27 6.60 -9.53
N ARG A 101 -15.40 6.72 -8.52
CA ARG A 101 -14.45 5.67 -8.11
C ARG A 101 -15.16 4.42 -7.59
N PRO A 102 -16.17 4.49 -6.69
CA PRO A 102 -16.91 3.29 -6.27
C PRO A 102 -17.56 2.53 -7.43
N LYS A 103 -18.21 3.22 -8.37
CA LYS A 103 -18.81 2.59 -9.56
C LYS A 103 -17.75 1.93 -10.44
N MET A 104 -16.66 2.63 -10.71
CA MET A 104 -15.55 2.10 -11.49
C MET A 104 -14.93 0.86 -10.83
N VAL A 105 -14.67 0.89 -9.53
CA VAL A 105 -14.16 -0.24 -8.76
C VAL A 105 -15.12 -1.43 -8.81
N SER A 106 -16.44 -1.20 -8.73
CA SER A 106 -17.43 -2.27 -8.86
C SER A 106 -17.34 -2.98 -10.21
N VAL A 107 -17.26 -2.22 -11.30
CA VAL A 107 -17.14 -2.76 -12.66
C VAL A 107 -15.83 -3.53 -12.85
N LEU A 108 -14.71 -2.97 -12.39
CA LEU A 108 -13.41 -3.63 -12.48
C LEU A 108 -13.36 -4.92 -11.65
N ARG A 109 -13.92 -4.91 -10.44
CA ARG A 109 -13.97 -6.08 -9.56
C ARG A 109 -14.76 -7.22 -10.18
N GLU A 110 -15.90 -6.93 -10.81
CA GLU A 110 -16.70 -7.94 -11.49
C GLU A 110 -15.95 -8.50 -12.70
N LYS A 111 -15.40 -7.63 -13.56
CA LYS A 111 -14.69 -8.06 -14.78
C LYS A 111 -13.44 -8.89 -14.48
N PHE A 112 -12.68 -8.48 -13.48
CA PHE A 112 -11.39 -9.08 -13.13
C PHE A 112 -11.46 -9.97 -11.89
N ALA A 113 -12.64 -10.49 -11.55
CA ALA A 113 -12.84 -11.40 -10.42
C ALA A 113 -11.89 -12.61 -10.49
N HIS A 114 -11.61 -13.10 -11.70
CA HIS A 114 -10.70 -14.23 -11.95
C HIS A 114 -9.21 -13.94 -11.66
N LEU A 115 -8.84 -12.68 -11.45
CA LEU A 115 -7.47 -12.26 -11.13
C LEU A 115 -7.21 -12.14 -9.62
N ASN A 116 -8.24 -12.26 -8.78
CA ASN A 116 -8.15 -12.11 -7.32
C ASN A 116 -7.42 -10.81 -6.91
N LEU A 117 -7.87 -9.68 -7.44
CA LEU A 117 -7.32 -8.36 -7.14
C LEU A 117 -8.13 -7.68 -6.02
N THR A 118 -7.41 -7.02 -5.13
CA THR A 118 -7.94 -6.07 -4.14
C THR A 118 -7.94 -4.67 -4.73
N PHE A 119 -9.02 -3.93 -4.47
CA PHE A 119 -9.20 -2.55 -4.90
C PHE A 119 -9.43 -1.68 -3.66
N SER A 120 -8.52 -0.75 -3.38
CA SER A 120 -8.56 0.11 -2.21
C SER A 120 -8.73 1.57 -2.62
N ILE A 121 -9.91 2.16 -2.33
CA ILE A 121 -10.13 3.59 -2.56
C ILE A 121 -9.44 4.36 -1.45
N GLY A 122 -8.44 5.16 -1.82
CA GLY A 122 -7.64 5.95 -0.89
C GLY A 122 -7.37 7.36 -1.44
N GLY A 123 -7.24 8.33 -0.53
CA GLY A 123 -7.02 9.72 -0.90
C GLY A 123 -8.16 10.35 -1.71
N GLN A 124 -7.85 11.46 -2.39
CA GLN A 124 -8.86 12.32 -3.00
C GLN A 124 -9.28 11.89 -4.42
N ILE A 125 -8.35 11.28 -5.18
CA ILE A 125 -8.52 11.14 -6.64
C ILE A 125 -8.35 9.73 -7.20
N SER A 126 -7.80 8.79 -6.45
CA SER A 126 -7.41 7.49 -6.98
C SER A 126 -7.85 6.33 -6.11
N PHE A 127 -7.53 5.13 -6.59
CA PHE A 127 -7.61 3.89 -5.85
C PHE A 127 -6.46 2.98 -6.29
N ASP A 128 -5.99 2.14 -5.37
CA ASP A 128 -4.92 1.18 -5.62
C ASP A 128 -5.49 -0.18 -5.99
N VAL A 129 -4.80 -0.87 -6.90
CA VAL A 129 -5.14 -2.22 -7.36
C VAL A 129 -3.91 -3.10 -7.19
N PHE A 130 -4.07 -4.16 -6.39
CA PHE A 130 -2.99 -5.09 -6.05
C PHE A 130 -3.55 -6.50 -5.82
N PRO A 131 -2.75 -7.56 -5.94
CA PRO A 131 -3.21 -8.92 -5.67
C PRO A 131 -3.70 -9.08 -4.23
N GLN A 132 -4.71 -9.93 -4.04
CA GLN A 132 -5.17 -10.27 -2.71
C GLN A 132 -4.03 -10.83 -1.84
N GLY A 133 -3.96 -10.39 -0.58
CA GLY A 133 -2.91 -10.79 0.36
C GLY A 133 -1.58 -10.05 0.17
N TRP A 134 -1.53 -9.00 -0.66
CA TRP A 134 -0.40 -8.08 -0.76
C TRP A 134 -0.57 -6.85 0.16
N ASP A 135 -1.48 -6.91 1.12
CA ASP A 135 -1.50 -6.02 2.29
C ASP A 135 -0.33 -6.37 3.25
N LYS A 136 -0.23 -5.68 4.39
CA LYS A 136 0.91 -5.84 5.31
C LYS A 136 1.12 -7.29 5.78
N THR A 137 0.09 -8.14 5.78
CA THR A 137 0.24 -9.57 6.13
C THR A 137 1.24 -10.31 5.23
N TYR A 138 1.54 -9.80 4.03
CA TYR A 138 2.48 -10.41 3.11
C TYR A 138 3.88 -10.59 3.72
N CYS A 139 4.32 -9.70 4.61
CA CYS A 139 5.64 -9.82 5.24
C CYS A 139 5.75 -11.00 6.23
N LEU A 140 4.62 -11.47 6.77
CA LEU A 140 4.60 -12.53 7.79
C LEU A 140 5.19 -13.85 7.28
N ARG A 141 5.15 -14.09 5.97
CA ARG A 141 5.77 -15.26 5.32
C ARG A 141 7.29 -15.36 5.52
N TYR A 142 7.96 -14.26 5.87
CA TYR A 142 9.40 -14.25 6.14
C TYR A 142 9.71 -14.45 7.62
N LEU A 143 8.67 -14.55 8.47
CA LEU A 143 8.77 -14.62 9.92
C LEU A 143 8.24 -15.98 10.46
N ASP A 144 8.23 -17.03 9.63
CA ASP A 144 7.76 -18.37 10.01
C ASP A 144 8.56 -19.00 11.15
N ASP A 145 9.81 -18.56 11.33
CA ASP A 145 10.71 -19.03 12.39
C ASP A 145 10.35 -18.43 13.78
N TYR A 146 9.39 -17.51 13.86
CA TYR A 146 9.04 -16.77 15.07
C TYR A 146 7.72 -17.31 15.65
N PRO A 147 7.73 -17.85 16.88
CA PRO A 147 6.52 -18.42 17.50
C PRO A 147 5.52 -17.35 17.94
N GLU A 148 5.99 -16.14 18.22
CA GLU A 148 5.18 -15.00 18.63
C GLU A 148 5.68 -13.75 17.90
N ILE A 149 4.75 -12.98 17.35
CA ILE A 149 5.05 -11.82 16.51
C ILE A 149 4.21 -10.65 17.03
N HIS A 150 4.84 -9.65 17.64
CA HIS A 150 4.12 -8.45 18.10
C HIS A 150 4.04 -7.43 16.97
N PHE A 151 2.84 -7.06 16.54
CA PHE A 151 2.63 -6.01 15.54
C PHE A 151 2.15 -4.73 16.22
N PHE A 152 2.69 -3.58 15.84
CA PHE A 152 2.25 -2.28 16.36
C PHE A 152 1.88 -1.37 15.19
N GLY A 153 0.69 -0.77 15.21
CA GLY A 153 0.18 0.10 14.14
C GLY A 153 -0.78 1.19 14.65
N ASP A 154 -0.96 2.25 13.86
CA ASP A 154 -1.81 3.39 14.21
C ASP A 154 -3.19 3.31 13.53
N LYS A 155 -3.28 2.74 12.33
CA LYS A 155 -4.50 2.62 11.51
C LYS A 155 -5.06 1.18 11.53
N THR A 156 -5.27 0.65 12.74
CA THR A 156 -5.70 -0.74 13.00
C THR A 156 -7.22 -0.97 12.87
N TYR A 157 -8.01 0.09 12.73
CA TYR A 157 -9.45 0.01 12.51
C TYR A 157 -9.81 -0.57 11.14
N LYS A 158 -10.99 -1.17 11.00
CA LYS A 158 -11.46 -1.74 9.73
C LYS A 158 -11.39 -0.74 8.57
N GLY A 159 -10.63 -1.09 7.53
CA GLY A 159 -10.38 -0.24 6.35
C GLY A 159 -9.14 0.65 6.48
N GLY A 160 -8.48 0.68 7.63
CA GLY A 160 -7.13 1.21 7.79
C GLY A 160 -6.08 0.23 7.23
N ASN A 161 -4.91 0.74 6.84
CA ASN A 161 -3.88 -0.06 6.17
C ASN A 161 -3.08 -0.98 7.13
N ASP A 162 -3.29 -0.91 8.43
CA ASP A 162 -2.71 -1.83 9.43
C ASP A 162 -3.71 -2.92 9.85
N HIS A 163 -4.97 -2.82 9.42
CA HIS A 163 -6.04 -3.66 9.93
C HIS A 163 -5.79 -5.16 9.69
N GLU A 164 -5.43 -5.54 8.48
CA GLU A 164 -5.26 -6.94 8.10
C GLU A 164 -4.13 -7.61 8.87
N ILE A 165 -3.01 -6.90 9.07
CA ILE A 165 -1.88 -7.43 9.83
C ILE A 165 -2.12 -7.39 11.33
N TYR A 166 -2.86 -6.39 11.84
CA TYR A 166 -3.24 -6.31 13.26
C TYR A 166 -4.19 -7.44 13.68
N GLU A 167 -5.16 -7.79 12.83
CA GLU A 167 -6.13 -8.87 13.06
C GLU A 167 -5.58 -10.27 12.68
N SER A 168 -4.35 -10.36 12.17
CA SER A 168 -3.75 -11.63 11.78
C SER A 168 -3.55 -12.53 13.00
N GLU A 169 -4.03 -13.78 12.94
CA GLU A 169 -3.82 -14.79 13.99
C GLU A 169 -2.34 -15.04 14.30
N ARG A 170 -1.46 -14.70 13.35
CA ARG A 170 0.00 -14.80 13.52
C ARG A 170 0.60 -13.68 14.35
N THR A 171 -0.16 -12.64 14.67
CA THR A 171 0.35 -11.48 15.38
C THR A 171 -0.39 -11.20 16.67
N VAL A 172 0.34 -10.72 17.67
CA VAL A 172 -0.22 -10.03 18.83
C VAL A 172 -0.26 -8.54 18.47
N GLY A 173 -1.44 -8.04 18.10
CA GLY A 173 -1.64 -6.67 17.63
C GLY A 173 -1.73 -5.62 18.75
N HIS A 174 -1.00 -4.52 18.59
CA HIS A 174 -0.98 -3.37 19.51
C HIS A 174 -1.34 -2.09 18.75
N THR A 175 -2.42 -1.42 19.16
CA THR A 175 -2.75 -0.09 18.61
C THR A 175 -1.93 0.98 19.32
N ALA A 176 -1.08 1.70 18.59
CA ALA A 176 -0.23 2.74 19.14
C ALA A 176 -0.67 4.13 18.65
N LEU A 177 -1.10 5.00 19.58
CA LEU A 177 -1.58 6.35 19.26
C LEU A 177 -0.45 7.40 19.22
N LYS A 178 0.64 7.17 19.98
CA LYS A 178 1.91 7.94 19.99
C LYS A 178 3.02 7.07 20.55
N ILE A 179 4.16 6.99 19.86
CA ILE A 179 5.39 6.38 20.40
C ILE A 179 6.29 7.53 20.87
N GLN A 180 6.53 7.62 22.17
CA GLN A 180 7.52 8.54 22.73
C GLN A 180 8.88 7.83 22.66
N LEU A 181 9.79 8.35 21.83
CA LEU A 181 11.13 7.79 21.60
C LEU A 181 11.97 7.87 22.87
N SER A 182 11.88 6.85 23.72
CA SER A 182 12.91 6.54 24.69
C SER A 182 13.13 5.03 24.72
N SER A 183 14.26 4.61 24.16
CA SER A 183 14.99 3.38 24.54
C SER A 183 14.53 2.03 24.00
N VAL A 184 13.95 1.94 22.80
CA VAL A 184 13.68 0.63 22.14
C VAL A 184 14.41 0.60 20.79
N LYS A 185 14.98 -0.54 20.38
CA LYS A 185 15.50 -0.74 19.01
C LYS A 185 14.29 -0.99 18.10
N LEU A 186 14.15 -0.17 17.07
CA LEU A 186 12.85 0.02 16.41
C LEU A 186 12.59 -1.02 15.28
N PHE A 187 11.39 -1.02 14.64
CA PHE A 187 10.93 -1.34 13.23
C PHE A 187 11.00 -0.16 12.20
N SER A 188 11.28 -0.27 10.88
CA SER A 188 11.15 0.86 9.92
C SER A 188 10.49 0.49 8.57
N TRP A 189 9.65 1.40 8.06
CA TRP A 189 8.87 1.32 6.82
C TRP A 189 9.09 2.60 5.99
N HIS A 190 9.25 2.51 4.67
CA HIS A 190 9.41 3.69 3.80
C HIS A 190 8.58 3.61 2.50
N ASN A 191 7.92 4.72 2.14
CA ASN A 191 7.21 4.95 0.89
C ASN A 191 7.94 6.07 0.10
N PRO A 192 8.51 5.82 -1.10
CA PRO A 192 9.45 6.73 -1.74
C PRO A 192 8.87 7.96 -2.47
N GLU A 193 7.57 8.27 -2.34
CA GLU A 193 6.90 9.29 -3.20
C GLU A 193 6.41 10.59 -2.52
N ILE A 194 6.91 10.99 -1.34
CA ILE A 194 6.47 12.25 -0.72
C ILE A 194 7.67 13.10 -0.28
N GLU A 195 7.94 14.19 -1.02
CA GLU A 195 8.75 15.30 -0.55
C GLU A 195 7.97 16.08 0.53
N LEU A 196 8.58 16.14 1.73
CA LEU A 196 8.31 16.87 3.00
C LEU A 196 7.30 18.04 3.00
N PRO A 197 6.71 18.48 4.15
CA PRO A 197 6.85 18.00 5.54
C PRO A 197 5.48 17.77 6.21
N CYS A 198 5.13 16.54 6.56
CA CYS A 198 4.06 16.29 7.52
C CYS A 198 4.31 14.97 8.24
N TRP A 199 4.53 15.10 9.55
CA TRP A 199 4.27 14.11 10.60
C TRP A 199 4.61 12.65 10.26
N PHE A 200 5.76 12.20 10.77
CA PHE A 200 6.18 10.79 10.85
C PHE A 200 4.98 9.84 10.93
N GLU A 201 4.64 9.19 9.81
CA GLU A 201 3.88 7.94 9.85
C GLU A 201 4.77 6.94 10.58
N LEU A 202 4.30 6.47 11.73
CA LEU A 202 5.05 5.58 12.60
C LEU A 202 5.29 4.26 11.86
N PRO A 203 6.52 3.73 11.84
CA PRO A 203 6.75 2.38 11.36
C PRO A 203 6.00 1.34 12.17
N CYS A 204 5.74 0.17 11.58
CA CYS A 204 5.31 -1.02 12.30
C CYS A 204 6.52 -1.82 12.82
N TRP A 205 6.34 -2.55 13.92
CA TRP A 205 7.43 -3.10 14.75
C TRP A 205 7.30 -4.61 14.88
N PHE A 206 8.42 -5.34 15.01
CA PHE A 206 8.48 -6.77 15.34
C PHE A 206 9.71 -7.07 16.23
N SER A 207 9.66 -6.78 17.54
CA SER A 207 10.78 -7.09 18.45
C SER A 207 10.73 -8.54 18.93
N ASN A 208 11.89 -9.20 19.01
CA ASN A 208 12.05 -10.57 19.48
C ASN A 208 12.56 -10.67 20.94
N THR A 209 12.54 -9.59 21.71
CA THR A 209 12.98 -9.59 23.10
C THR A 209 12.10 -8.67 23.95
N PHE A 210 11.17 -9.29 24.69
CA PHE A 210 10.69 -8.76 25.97
C PHE A 210 11.13 -9.75 27.05
N ASP A 211 12.30 -9.53 27.64
CA ASP A 211 12.55 -10.01 29.00
C ASP A 211 11.84 -9.03 29.95
N LEU A 212 10.95 -9.58 30.78
CA LEU A 212 10.15 -8.87 31.80
C LEU A 212 11.01 -8.09 32.80
#